data_AF-A0A2D7IF22-F1
#
_entry.id   AF-A0A2D7IF22-F1
#
_cell.length_a   1.000
_cell.length_b   1.000
_cell.length_c   1.000
_cell.angle_alpha   90.00
_cell.angle_beta   90.00
_cell.angle_gamma   90.00
#
_symmetry.space_group_name_H-M   'P 1'
#
loop_
_entity.id
_entity.type
_entity.pdbx_description
1 polymer ?
#
loop_
_entity_poly.entity_id
_entity_poly.type
_entity_poly.pdbx_seq_one_letter_code
_entity_poly.pdbx_strand_id
1 'polypeptide(L)'
;MKRDKFDLLMVMKKIKHNKSMLGLDALNKEKQKLHKIKKDLNFMIENSKFKKNELLTSSQLRQISNYQSGLQNKLNITNNREKHLSKEISSNISQISKLNKQKDKIQKKINTIKTKKLELLESKSEMVFPNKF
;
A
#
# COMPACT_ATOMS: atom_id res chain seq x y z
N MET A 1 -4.71 -21.60 28.70
CA MET A 1 -5.65 -21.84 27.58
C MET A 1 -4.88 -21.86 26.26
N LYS A 2 -4.82 -23.00 25.55
CA LYS A 2 -4.27 -23.03 24.18
C LYS A 2 -5.18 -22.18 23.28
N ARG A 3 -4.64 -21.16 22.61
CA ARG A 3 -5.40 -20.36 21.63
C ARG A 3 -5.86 -21.29 20.50
N ASP A 4 -7.12 -21.15 20.09
CA ASP A 4 -7.66 -21.93 18.98
C ASP A 4 -6.83 -21.64 17.71
N LYS A 5 -6.60 -22.65 16.87
CA LYS A 5 -5.79 -22.55 15.65
C LYS A 5 -6.25 -21.38 14.77
N PHE A 6 -7.57 -21.16 14.70
CA PHE A 6 -8.14 -20.08 13.90
C PHE A 6 -7.92 -18.69 14.51
N ASP A 7 -7.89 -18.56 15.83
CA ASP A 7 -7.57 -17.30 16.50
C ASP A 7 -6.11 -16.90 16.23
N LEU A 8 -5.19 -17.86 16.27
CA LEU A 8 -3.79 -17.60 15.91
C LEU A 8 -3.65 -17.19 14.44
N LEU A 9 -4.33 -17.89 13.52
CA LEU A 9 -4.36 -17.52 12.11
C LEU A 9 -4.91 -16.10 11.91
N MET A 10 -5.98 -15.73 12.62
CA MET A 10 -6.56 -14.39 12.56
C MET A 10 -5.53 -13.32 12.98
N VAL A 11 -4.83 -13.53 14.10
CA VAL A 11 -3.76 -12.62 14.57
C VAL A 11 -2.67 -12.48 13.52
N MET A 12 -2.19 -13.58 12.94
CA MET A 12 -1.18 -13.54 11.88
C MET A 12 -1.65 -12.73 10.66
N LYS A 13 -2.92 -12.86 10.26
CA LYS A 13 -3.48 -12.08 9.14
C LYS A 13 -3.59 -10.60 9.48
N LYS A 14 -3.98 -10.24 10.71
CA LYS A 14 -3.98 -8.85 11.18
C LYS A 14 -2.59 -8.22 11.12
N ILE A 15 -1.57 -8.93 11.59
CA ILE A 15 -0.17 -8.45 11.53
C ILE A 15 0.26 -8.20 10.08
N LYS A 16 0.02 -9.17 9.18
CA LYS A 16 0.36 -9.02 7.75
C LYS A 16 -0.39 -7.86 7.10
N HIS A 17 -1.66 -7.67 7.42
CA HIS A 17 -2.47 -6.56 6.92
C HIS A 17 -1.90 -5.22 7.37
N ASN A 18 -1.56 -5.08 8.65
CA ASN A 18 -0.98 -3.85 9.18
C ASN A 18 0.36 -3.52 8.52
N LYS A 19 1.21 -4.53 8.29
CA LYS A 19 2.47 -4.34 7.55
C LYS A 19 2.22 -3.83 6.12
N SER A 20 1.24 -4.39 5.42
CA SER A 20 0.87 -3.92 4.08
C SER A 20 0.34 -2.49 4.09
N MET A 21 -0.49 -2.12 5.08
CA MET A 21 -0.98 -0.75 5.25
C MET A 21 0.14 0.26 5.50
N LEU A 22 1.07 -0.06 6.41
CA LEU A 22 2.24 0.79 6.65
C LEU A 22 3.09 0.97 5.38
N GLY A 23 3.24 -0.11 4.59
CA GLY A 23 3.88 -0.03 3.28
C GLY A 23 3.13 0.90 2.33
N LEU A 24 1.79 0.85 2.31
CA LEU A 24 0.99 1.71 1.45
C LEU A 24 1.12 3.19 1.85
N ASP A 25 1.15 3.49 3.14
CA ASP A 25 1.38 4.85 3.64
C ASP A 25 2.75 5.38 3.23
N ALA A 26 3.79 4.55 3.32
CA ALA A 26 5.13 4.93 2.88
C ALA A 26 5.16 5.25 1.37
N LEU A 27 4.54 4.40 0.54
CA LEU A 27 4.45 4.61 -0.91
C LEU A 27 3.63 5.89 -1.24
N ASN A 28 2.57 6.18 -0.49
CA ASN A 28 1.79 7.40 -0.67
C ASN A 28 2.59 8.66 -0.32
N LYS A 29 3.37 8.64 0.77
CA LYS A 29 4.28 9.73 1.13
C LYS A 29 5.34 9.94 0.05
N GLU A 30 5.90 8.86 -0.49
CA GLU A 30 6.84 8.95 -1.62
C GLU A 30 6.19 9.57 -2.85
N LYS A 31 4.96 9.19 -3.18
CA LYS A 31 4.20 9.73 -4.32
C LYS A 31 4.06 11.25 -4.21
N GLN A 32 3.72 11.75 -3.03
CA GLN A 32 3.63 13.19 -2.77
C GLN A 32 4.97 13.89 -2.96
N LYS A 33 6.07 13.29 -2.47
CA LYS A 33 7.43 13.83 -2.67
C LYS A 33 7.80 13.89 -4.16
N LEU A 34 7.55 12.82 -4.91
CA LEU A 34 7.81 12.79 -6.36
C LEU A 34 7.00 13.84 -7.10
N HIS A 35 5.74 14.05 -6.71
CA HIS A 35 4.91 15.09 -7.31
C HIS A 35 5.52 16.49 -7.11
N LYS A 36 6.01 16.79 -5.90
CA LYS A 36 6.71 18.04 -5.62
C LYS A 36 8.00 18.17 -6.45
N ILE A 37 8.84 17.15 -6.48
CA ILE A 37 10.08 17.13 -7.28
C ILE A 37 9.78 17.39 -8.75
N LYS A 38 8.76 16.73 -9.30
CA LYS A 38 8.35 16.91 -10.70
C LYS A 38 7.90 18.35 -10.99
N LYS A 39 7.14 18.95 -10.07
CA LYS A 39 6.72 20.36 -10.17
C LYS A 39 7.94 21.29 -10.16
N ASP A 40 8.88 21.07 -9.25
CA ASP A 40 10.09 21.89 -9.12
C ASP A 40 10.98 21.75 -10.36
N LEU A 41 11.17 20.53 -10.88
CA LEU A 41 11.93 20.28 -12.11
C LEU A 41 11.30 20.97 -13.33
N ASN A 42 9.97 20.88 -13.48
CA ASN A 42 9.27 21.57 -14.57
C ASN A 42 9.44 23.08 -14.45
N PHE A 43 9.30 23.64 -13.25
CA PHE A 43 9.52 25.06 -13.02
C PHE A 43 10.96 25.49 -13.38
N MET A 44 11.97 24.70 -12.98
CA MET A 44 13.36 24.98 -13.35
C MET A 44 13.60 24.91 -14.86
N ILE A 45 13.00 23.94 -15.56
CA ILE A 45 13.09 23.82 -17.01
C ILE A 45 12.51 25.07 -17.68
N GLU A 46 11.31 25.49 -17.28
CA GLU A 46 10.65 26.68 -17.81
C GLU A 46 11.48 27.95 -17.58
N ASN A 47 12.04 28.14 -16.38
CA ASN A 47 12.88 29.31 -16.07
C ASN A 47 14.26 29.29 -16.72
N SER A 48 14.73 28.11 -17.13
CA SER A 48 16.01 27.97 -17.81
C SER A 48 15.94 28.20 -19.32
N LYS A 49 14.74 28.49 -19.86
CA LYS A 49 14.56 28.76 -21.29
C LYS A 49 15.34 30.01 -21.72
N PHE A 50 15.82 29.99 -22.96
CA PHE A 50 16.48 31.14 -23.56
C PHE A 50 15.50 32.31 -23.63
N LYS A 51 15.91 33.48 -23.14
CA LYS A 51 15.12 34.68 -23.31
C LYS A 51 15.23 35.15 -24.75
N LYS A 52 14.08 35.54 -25.31
CA LYS A 52 14.01 36.08 -26.66
C LYS A 52 14.83 37.38 -26.72
N ASN A 53 15.63 37.53 -27.77
CA ASN A 53 16.50 38.69 -28.04
C ASN A 53 17.67 38.89 -27.06
N GLU A 54 18.04 37.89 -26.27
CA GLU A 54 19.24 37.95 -25.42
C GLU A 54 20.48 37.51 -26.22
N LEU A 55 21.51 38.35 -26.25
CA LEU A 55 22.80 38.01 -26.86
C LEU A 55 23.56 37.07 -25.93
N LEU A 56 23.61 35.79 -26.30
CA LEU A 56 24.31 34.76 -25.54
C LEU A 56 25.62 34.40 -26.23
N THR A 57 26.69 34.35 -25.45
CA THR A 57 27.96 33.77 -25.89
C THR A 57 27.80 32.26 -26.11
N SER A 58 28.67 31.67 -26.93
CA SER A 58 28.73 30.22 -27.16
C SER A 58 28.91 29.42 -25.86
N SER A 59 29.67 29.95 -24.91
CA SER A 59 29.85 29.36 -23.58
C SER A 59 28.55 29.32 -22.78
N GLN A 60 27.81 30.43 -22.73
CA GLN A 60 26.51 30.51 -22.05
C GLN A 60 25.48 29.58 -22.68
N LEU A 61 25.42 29.50 -24.01
CA LEU A 61 24.55 28.54 -24.71
C LEU A 61 24.84 27.10 -24.31
N ARG A 62 26.12 26.72 -24.27
CA ARG A 62 26.54 25.36 -23.87
C ARG A 62 26.17 25.09 -22.40
N GLN A 63 26.39 26.04 -21.51
CA GLN A 63 26.04 25.89 -20.09
C GLN A 63 24.53 25.71 -19.89
N ILE A 64 23.70 26.55 -20.51
CA ILE A 64 22.24 26.46 -20.40
C ILE A 64 21.74 25.14 -21.01
N SER A 65 22.26 24.75 -22.16
CA SER A 65 21.89 23.49 -22.82
C SER A 65 22.24 22.27 -21.96
N ASN A 66 23.45 22.23 -21.39
CA ASN A 66 23.86 21.15 -20.49
C ASN A 66 22.99 21.09 -19.22
N TYR A 67 22.68 22.25 -18.65
CA TYR A 67 21.80 22.35 -17.49
C TYR A 67 20.38 21.83 -17.81
N GLN A 68 19.78 22.27 -18.91
CA GLN A 68 18.47 21.81 -19.38
C GLN A 68 18.45 20.29 -19.62
N SER A 69 19.48 19.76 -20.29
CA SER A 69 19.62 18.30 -20.51
C SER A 69 19.67 17.54 -19.18
N GLY A 70 20.43 18.05 -18.20
CA GLY A 70 20.47 17.49 -16.85
C GLY A 70 19.11 17.49 -16.14
N LEU A 71 18.34 18.58 -16.26
CA LEU A 71 16.99 18.66 -15.70
C LEU A 71 16.02 17.69 -16.39
N GLN A 72 16.06 17.60 -17.72
CA GLN A 72 15.23 16.68 -18.49
C GLN A 72 15.52 15.22 -18.13
N ASN A 73 16.80 14.86 -17.95
CA ASN A 73 17.18 13.52 -17.49
C ASN A 73 16.61 13.21 -16.09
N LYS A 74 16.70 14.15 -15.15
CA LYS A 74 16.10 14.00 -13.81
C LYS A 74 14.57 13.87 -13.88
N LEU A 75 13.92 14.62 -14.78
CA LEU A 75 12.48 14.54 -15.00
C LEU A 75 12.08 13.17 -15.55
N ASN A 76 12.85 12.63 -16.49
CA ASN A 76 12.64 11.29 -17.04
C ASN A 76 12.77 10.20 -15.98
N ILE A 77 13.81 10.27 -15.13
CA ILE A 77 13.98 9.36 -13.99
C ILE A 77 12.78 9.46 -13.04
N THR A 78 12.34 10.67 -12.73
CA THR A 78 11.18 10.93 -11.85
C THR A 78 9.90 10.32 -12.44
N ASN A 79 9.65 10.49 -13.74
CA ASN A 79 8.50 9.90 -14.43
C ASN A 79 8.54 8.36 -14.43
N ASN A 80 9.73 7.77 -14.60
CA ASN A 80 9.90 6.32 -14.52
C ASN A 80 9.62 5.80 -13.12
N ARG A 81 10.10 6.50 -12.08
CA ARG A 81 9.80 6.16 -10.69
C ARG A 81 8.30 6.28 -10.38
N GLU A 82 7.62 7.30 -10.89
CA GLU A 82 6.17 7.47 -10.73
C GLU A 82 5.38 6.27 -11.30
N LYS A 83 5.78 5.78 -12.48
CA LYS A 83 5.20 4.57 -13.08
C LYS A 83 5.46 3.34 -12.22
N HIS A 84 6.68 3.16 -11.74
CA HIS A 84 7.03 2.04 -10.86
C HIS A 84 6.23 2.08 -9.56
N LEU A 85 6.18 3.25 -8.90
CA LEU A 85 5.47 3.47 -7.66
C LEU A 85 3.97 3.15 -7.80
N SER A 86 3.38 3.51 -8.94
CA SER A 86 1.97 3.18 -9.24
C SER A 86 1.73 1.66 -9.28
N LYS A 87 2.68 0.89 -9.82
CA LYS A 87 2.62 -0.59 -9.81
C LYS A 87 2.76 -1.14 -8.40
N GLU A 88 3.68 -0.60 -7.60
CA GLU A 88 3.89 -1.00 -6.20
C GLU A 88 2.63 -0.75 -5.35
N ILE A 89 2.03 0.43 -5.48
CA ILE A 89 0.76 0.79 -4.81
C ILE A 89 -0.34 -0.19 -5.19
N SER A 90 -0.51 -0.44 -6.49
CA SER A 90 -1.54 -1.36 -7.02
C SER A 90 -1.36 -2.78 -6.49
N SER A 91 -0.12 -3.26 -6.47
CA SER A 91 0.23 -4.58 -5.92
C SER A 91 -0.09 -4.67 -4.43
N ASN A 92 0.25 -3.64 -3.66
CA ASN A 92 0.01 -3.62 -2.21
C ASN A 92 -1.49 -3.56 -1.88
N ILE A 93 -2.28 -2.79 -2.64
CA ILE A 93 -3.76 -2.77 -2.54
C ILE A 93 -4.35 -4.16 -2.83
N SER A 94 -3.87 -4.83 -3.87
CA SER A 94 -4.29 -6.21 -4.19
C SER A 94 -3.99 -7.17 -3.04
N GLN A 95 -2.81 -7.06 -2.43
CA GLN A 95 -2.42 -7.87 -1.28
C GLN A 95 -3.31 -7.61 -0.05
N ILE A 96 -3.64 -6.35 0.23
CA ILE A 96 -4.58 -5.96 1.29
C ILE A 96 -5.95 -6.59 1.05
N SER A 97 -6.47 -6.51 -0.17
CA SER A 97 -7.76 -7.10 -0.54
C SER A 97 -7.77 -8.62 -0.32
N LYS A 98 -6.70 -9.32 -0.74
CA LYS A 98 -6.54 -10.77 -0.48
C LYS A 98 -6.54 -11.08 1.01
N LEU A 99 -5.85 -10.28 1.82
CA LEU A 99 -5.79 -10.46 3.28
C LEU A 99 -7.16 -10.24 3.94
N ASN A 100 -7.94 -9.25 3.49
CA ASN A 100 -9.29 -9.03 3.98
C ASN A 100 -10.21 -10.21 3.69
N LYS A 101 -10.22 -10.71 2.44
CA LYS A 101 -10.97 -11.93 2.09
C LYS A 101 -10.57 -13.14 2.94
N GLN A 102 -9.28 -13.29 3.26
CA GLN A 102 -8.80 -14.36 4.14
C GLN A 102 -9.26 -14.18 5.58
N LYS A 103 -9.25 -12.96 6.11
CA LYS A 103 -9.77 -12.64 7.46
C LYS A 103 -11.25 -12.99 7.56
N ASP A 104 -12.06 -12.63 6.55
CA ASP A 104 -13.49 -12.93 6.53
C ASP A 104 -13.76 -14.44 6.55
N LYS A 105 -13.01 -15.21 5.74
CA LYS A 105 -13.10 -16.67 5.74
C LYS A 105 -12.74 -17.27 7.10
N ILE A 106 -11.70 -16.77 7.75
CA ILE A 106 -11.30 -17.24 9.09
C ILE A 106 -12.38 -16.87 10.11
N GLN A 107 -12.93 -15.66 10.06
CA GLN A 107 -13.98 -15.22 10.97
C GLN A 107 -15.24 -16.07 10.86
N LYS A 108 -15.66 -16.39 9.62
CA LYS A 108 -16.78 -17.31 9.40
C LYS A 108 -16.53 -18.67 10.05
N LYS A 109 -15.33 -19.25 9.89
CA LYS A 109 -14.98 -20.52 10.54
C LYS A 109 -14.99 -20.44 12.07
N ILE A 110 -14.47 -19.36 12.65
CA ILE A 110 -14.52 -19.13 14.10
C ILE A 110 -15.96 -19.12 14.57
N ASN A 111 -16.85 -18.40 13.87
CA ASN A 111 -18.26 -18.31 14.23
C ASN A 111 -18.95 -19.68 14.14
N THR A 112 -18.74 -20.43 13.06
CA THR A 112 -19.30 -21.80 12.91
C THR A 112 -18.83 -22.75 14.00
N ILE A 113 -17.56 -22.65 14.43
CA ILE A 113 -17.05 -23.48 15.53
C ILE A 113 -17.71 -23.08 16.85
N LYS A 114 -17.93 -21.78 17.09
CA LYS A 114 -18.60 -21.29 18.28
C LYS A 114 -20.06 -21.76 18.35
N THR A 115 -20.82 -21.67 17.25
CA THR A 115 -22.22 -22.13 17.22
C THR A 115 -22.31 -23.64 17.50
N LYS A 116 -21.49 -24.46 16.82
CA LYS A 116 -21.45 -25.91 17.07
C LYS A 116 -21.07 -26.27 18.51
N LYS A 117 -20.17 -25.51 19.14
CA LYS A 117 -19.82 -25.70 20.55
C LYS A 117 -21.00 -25.39 21.48
N LEU A 118 -21.77 -24.36 21.18
CA LEU A 118 -22.98 -24.01 21.94
C LEU A 118 -24.06 -25.08 21.78
N GLU A 119 -24.37 -25.50 20.55
CA GLU A 119 -25.32 -26.58 20.25
C GLU A 119 -24.93 -27.89 20.97
N LEU A 120 -23.63 -28.21 21.04
CA LEU A 120 -23.13 -29.37 21.77
C LEU A 120 -23.29 -29.24 23.30
N LEU A 121 -23.19 -28.03 23.84
CA LEU A 121 -23.39 -27.80 25.27
C LEU A 121 -24.87 -27.89 25.64
N GLU A 122 -25.75 -27.33 24.80
CA GLU A 122 -27.20 -27.39 24.96
C GLU A 122 -27.71 -28.83 24.91
N SER A 123 -27.35 -29.60 23.87
CA SER A 123 -27.73 -31.03 23.76
C SER A 123 -27.21 -31.88 24.93
N LYS A 124 -26.02 -31.58 25.47
CA LYS A 124 -25.52 -32.26 26.69
C LYS A 124 -26.32 -31.87 27.93
N SER A 125 -26.77 -30.63 28.06
CA SER A 125 -27.61 -30.22 29.19
C SER A 125 -29.01 -30.83 29.13
N GLU A 126 -29.58 -31.02 27.93
CA GLU A 126 -30.86 -31.71 27.74
C GLU A 126 -30.79 -33.20 28.09
N MET A 127 -29.67 -33.88 27.79
CA MET A 127 -29.47 -35.29 28.15
C MET A 127 -29.24 -35.53 29.66
N VAL A 128 -28.89 -34.50 30.45
CA VAL A 128 -28.64 -34.59 31.90
C VAL A 128 -29.94 -34.42 32.73
N PHE A 129 -31.10 -34.35 32.08
CA PHE A 129 -32.40 -34.57 32.72
C PHE A 129 -32.90 -36.01 32.49
N PRO A 130 -32.39 -37.04 33.20
CA PRO A 130 -33.01 -38.35 33.17
C PRO A 130 -34.27 -38.35 34.04
N ASN A 131 -35.38 -38.78 33.43
CA ASN A 131 -36.56 -39.39 34.05
C ASN A 131 -36.72 -39.20 35.57
N LYS A 132 -37.49 -38.17 35.95
CA LYS A 132 -38.27 -38.20 37.20
C LYS A 132 -39.74 -38.34 36.85
N PHE A 133 -40.18 -39.54 36.51
CA PHE A 133 -41.56 -40.00 36.65
C PHE A 133 -41.55 -41.51 36.84
#